data_AF-A0A6P3YB05-F1
#
_entry.id   AF-A0A6P3YB05-F1
#
_cell.length_a   1.000
_cell.length_b   1.000
_cell.length_c   1.000
_cell.angle_alpha   90.00
_cell.angle_beta   90.00
_cell.angle_gamma   90.00
#
_symmetry.space_group_name_H-M   'P 1'
#
loop_
_entity.id
_entity.type
_entity.pdbx_description
1 polymer ?
#
loop_
_entity_poly.entity_id
_entity_poly.type
_entity_poly.pdbx_seq_one_letter_code
_entity_poly.pdbx_strand_id
1 'polypeptide(L)'
;MFDEFLPGQTLGLVENQSNWYLKAFSYGGQRPWPALGRGFNTGVMLMHLQRLRVRGFANSWLTVAKRVLAYIPKTSLADQDVINAVVNEQPGIVYRIECTWNIQLSDRTMSDACYRDANHINILHWNSPRKQEVRNKHVNEFRKLHRLFLEMDGNLLRRRLFGCDRHESAPPYNESSPCREFEKGAGILYRTHPFLLEYDYSVYSPVDVALVTQCSVERIPLLEALSRHWPGTISIAIYLTDAEVQNFLDFVRGSADLRARRNIAYHVVYKDGELYPINYLRNTAMSYVSAPFIFQLDIDFLPQFGLHESIMGYVNKLGVNESDKVALIVPAFETERYRFDFPADKEELLKFLKRGILYTFRYHVWTQGHAATNYSVWRSSSEPYEVSWEPDFEPYIVVSKSAPRYDTRFIGFGWNKVSYVTHLTALGYKYIVLPDTFIIHRPHAPSLDIGKFRTDSVYRRCLKRLKDEFVRELMEKYGEAALSKLKRETKREREIERTR
;
A
#
# COMPACT_ATOMS: atom_id res chain seq x y z
N MET A 1 9.96 -11.34 34.72
CA MET A 1 10.18 -9.88 34.90
C MET A 1 9.04 -9.16 35.60
N PHE A 2 7.76 -9.26 35.21
CA PHE A 2 6.69 -8.64 36.02
C PHE A 2 6.53 -9.27 37.41
N ASP A 3 6.81 -10.57 37.54
CA ASP A 3 6.75 -11.30 38.83
C ASP A 3 7.82 -10.83 39.83
N GLU A 4 8.87 -10.15 39.36
CA GLU A 4 9.93 -9.57 40.21
C GLU A 4 9.52 -8.22 40.80
N PHE A 5 8.39 -7.63 40.37
CA PHE A 5 7.95 -6.32 40.85
C PHE A 5 7.39 -6.42 42.27
N LEU A 6 7.98 -5.68 43.18
CA LEU A 6 7.41 -5.42 44.50
C LEU A 6 6.01 -4.79 44.38
N PRO A 7 5.11 -4.94 45.37
CA PRO A 7 3.74 -4.40 45.30
C PRO A 7 3.66 -2.89 45.02
N GLY A 8 4.71 -2.15 45.38
CA GLY A 8 4.92 -0.72 45.12
C GLY A 8 5.17 -0.36 43.66
N GLN A 9 5.78 -1.26 42.90
CA GLN A 9 6.36 -1.00 41.59
C GLN A 9 5.33 -1.22 40.48
N THR A 10 5.32 -0.31 39.53
CA THR A 10 4.42 -0.33 38.37
C THR A 10 5.13 -0.09 37.05
N LEU A 11 6.36 0.43 37.08
CA LEU A 11 7.20 0.66 35.91
C LEU A 11 8.51 -0.11 36.07
N GLY A 12 8.95 -0.82 35.04
CA GLY A 12 10.28 -1.39 34.94
C GLY A 12 11.09 -0.60 33.91
N LEU A 13 12.23 -0.04 34.34
CA LEU A 13 13.04 0.85 33.52
C LEU A 13 14.54 0.56 33.68
N VAL A 14 15.30 0.81 32.62
CA VAL A 14 16.77 0.78 32.65
C VAL A 14 17.29 2.20 32.91
N GLU A 15 18.23 2.32 33.84
CA GLU A 15 18.88 3.61 34.15
C GLU A 15 19.57 4.18 32.90
N ASN A 16 19.58 5.51 32.75
CA ASN A 16 20.29 6.14 31.64
C ASN A 16 21.77 5.81 31.69
N GLN A 17 22.30 5.45 30.52
CA GLN A 17 23.72 5.23 30.28
C GLN A 17 24.39 6.53 29.84
N SER A 18 23.93 7.68 30.35
CA SER A 18 24.54 8.99 30.13
C SER A 18 24.40 9.85 31.38
N ASN A 19 25.20 10.91 31.49
CA ASN A 19 25.13 11.83 32.62
C ASN A 19 24.21 13.03 32.38
N TRP A 20 23.24 12.93 31.45
CA TRP A 20 22.34 14.04 31.09
C TRP A 20 21.69 14.71 32.31
N TYR A 21 21.08 13.92 33.20
CA TYR A 21 20.41 14.44 34.40
C TYR A 21 21.36 14.85 35.54
N LEU A 22 22.62 14.40 35.51
CA LEU A 22 23.62 14.73 36.55
C LEU A 22 24.52 15.91 36.19
N LYS A 23 24.81 16.12 34.90
CA LYS A 23 25.79 17.10 34.40
C LYS A 23 25.21 17.96 33.28
N ALA A 24 24.06 18.56 33.56
CA ALA A 24 23.31 19.49 32.72
C ALA A 24 24.18 20.50 31.95
N PHE A 25 25.15 21.13 32.63
CA PHE A 25 26.02 22.17 32.07
C PHE A 25 26.94 21.66 30.94
N SER A 26 27.25 20.36 30.89
CA SER A 26 28.06 19.74 29.82
C SER A 26 27.28 19.51 28.51
N TYR A 27 25.97 19.80 28.50
CA TYR A 27 25.08 19.62 27.34
C TYR A 27 24.43 20.95 26.91
N GLY A 28 25.19 22.05 26.89
CA GLY A 28 24.72 23.33 26.35
C GLY A 28 23.83 24.14 27.31
N GLY A 29 24.00 23.95 28.62
CA GLY A 29 23.38 24.81 29.64
C GLY A 29 21.88 24.61 29.87
N GLN A 30 21.27 23.56 29.30
CA GLN A 30 19.88 23.23 29.58
C GLN A 30 19.71 22.63 30.97
N ARG A 31 18.75 23.14 31.75
CA ARG A 31 18.39 22.58 33.06
C ARG A 31 17.46 21.37 32.84
N PRO A 32 17.89 20.13 33.11
CA PRO A 32 17.06 18.96 32.94
C PRO A 32 15.92 18.97 33.97
N TRP A 33 14.84 18.25 33.66
CA TRP A 33 13.77 18.00 34.62
C TRP A 33 14.29 17.16 35.79
N PRO A 34 13.62 17.19 36.97
CA PRO A 34 14.02 16.38 38.11
C PRO A 34 14.07 14.88 37.76
N ALA A 35 15.10 14.18 38.24
CA ALA A 35 15.27 12.76 38.01
C ALA A 35 16.01 12.10 39.17
N LEU A 36 15.69 10.83 39.41
CA LEU A 36 16.41 10.01 40.40
C LEU A 36 17.73 9.50 39.81
N GLY A 37 18.87 9.89 40.40
CA GLY A 37 20.20 9.45 39.94
C GLY A 37 20.51 9.95 38.53
N ARG A 38 20.90 9.04 37.60
CA ARG A 38 21.07 9.39 36.18
C ARG A 38 19.73 9.50 35.42
N GLY A 39 18.60 9.28 36.10
CA GLY A 39 17.31 9.09 35.46
C GLY A 39 17.25 7.78 34.69
N PHE A 40 16.12 7.54 34.04
CA PHE A 40 15.78 6.33 33.33
C PHE A 40 15.49 6.62 31.86
N ASN A 41 15.83 5.66 30.99
CA ASN A 41 15.50 5.74 29.58
C ASN A 41 14.07 5.22 29.33
N THR A 42 13.26 5.96 28.58
CA THR A 42 11.86 5.57 28.28
C THR A 42 11.67 4.82 26.96
N GLY A 43 12.73 4.49 26.23
CA GLY A 43 12.60 3.75 24.97
C GLY A 43 12.27 2.26 25.13
N VAL A 44 12.49 1.70 26.32
CA VAL A 44 12.03 0.35 26.70
C VAL A 44 11.46 0.45 28.11
N MET A 45 10.16 0.16 28.23
CA MET A 45 9.43 0.26 29.50
C MET A 45 8.57 -0.98 29.72
N LEU A 46 8.70 -1.61 30.88
CA LEU A 46 7.69 -2.54 31.37
C LEU A 46 6.62 -1.77 32.14
N MET A 47 5.37 -1.87 31.72
CA MET A 47 4.26 -1.12 32.31
C MET A 47 3.21 -2.08 32.87
N HIS A 48 3.08 -2.14 34.20
CA HIS A 48 2.03 -2.95 34.83
C HIS A 48 0.69 -2.20 34.78
N LEU A 49 -0.02 -2.34 33.67
CA LEU A 49 -1.20 -1.52 33.33
C LEU A 49 -2.30 -1.52 34.41
N GLN A 50 -2.58 -2.68 35.03
CA GLN A 50 -3.58 -2.76 36.10
C GLN A 50 -3.18 -1.93 37.33
N ARG A 51 -1.93 -2.06 37.82
CA ARG A 51 -1.44 -1.28 38.96
C ARG A 51 -1.37 0.21 38.64
N LEU A 52 -0.95 0.58 37.42
CA LEU A 52 -0.95 1.98 36.96
C LEU A 52 -2.34 2.61 36.99
N ARG A 53 -3.38 1.87 36.56
CA ARG A 53 -4.77 2.33 36.62
C ARG A 53 -5.28 2.47 38.05
N VAL A 54 -5.08 1.44 38.89
CA VAL A 54 -5.50 1.45 40.31
C VAL A 54 -4.84 2.61 41.08
N ARG A 55 -3.60 2.95 40.74
CA ARG A 55 -2.86 4.06 41.38
C ARG A 55 -3.10 5.43 40.72
N GLY A 56 -3.97 5.54 39.73
CA GLY A 56 -4.28 6.82 39.09
C GLY A 56 -3.07 7.46 38.40
N PHE A 57 -2.18 6.67 37.79
CA PHE A 57 -0.92 7.16 37.21
C PHE A 57 -1.13 8.29 36.20
N ALA A 58 -2.23 8.27 35.43
CA ALA A 58 -2.58 9.32 34.48
C ALA A 58 -2.70 10.71 35.15
N ASN A 59 -3.38 10.76 36.29
CA ASN A 59 -3.52 11.99 37.07
C ASN A 59 -2.20 12.36 37.74
N SER A 60 -1.45 11.36 38.21
CA SER A 60 -0.16 11.55 38.87
C SER A 60 0.84 12.24 37.94
N TRP A 61 1.10 11.70 36.75
CA TRP A 61 2.08 12.30 35.83
C TRP A 61 1.65 13.68 35.34
N LEU A 62 0.35 13.89 35.11
CA LEU A 62 -0.18 15.20 34.72
C LEU A 62 0.05 16.25 35.82
N THR A 63 -0.16 15.87 37.07
CA THR A 63 0.04 16.75 38.23
C THR A 63 1.52 17.10 38.40
N VAL A 64 2.40 16.10 38.32
CA VAL A 64 3.85 16.31 38.39
C VAL A 64 4.33 17.20 37.23
N ALA A 65 3.88 16.92 36.01
CA ALA A 65 4.25 17.73 34.83
C ALA A 65 3.84 19.20 34.99
N LYS A 66 2.60 19.47 35.43
CA LYS A 66 2.15 20.84 35.72
C LYS A 66 3.01 21.54 36.76
N ARG A 67 3.41 20.83 37.81
CA ARG A 67 4.26 21.38 38.87
C ARG A 67 5.66 21.72 38.36
N VAL A 68 6.28 20.82 37.59
CA VAL A 68 7.62 21.06 37.03
C VAL A 68 7.58 22.19 36.00
N LEU A 69 6.54 22.25 35.16
CA LEU A 69 6.35 23.31 34.17
C LEU A 69 6.27 24.71 34.78
N ALA A 70 5.88 24.84 36.04
CA ALA A 70 5.85 26.13 36.74
C ALA A 70 7.24 26.78 36.91
N TYR A 71 8.32 25.98 36.88
CA TYR A 71 9.69 26.49 37.04
C TYR A 71 10.69 25.97 35.99
N ILE A 72 10.32 24.99 35.16
CA ILE A 72 11.03 24.57 33.94
C ILE A 72 10.01 24.55 32.79
N PRO A 73 9.91 25.62 31.98
CA PRO A 73 8.76 25.86 31.10
C PRO A 73 8.66 24.94 29.87
N LYS A 74 9.64 24.06 29.66
CA LYS A 74 9.70 23.15 28.51
C LYS A 74 10.40 21.85 28.88
N THR A 75 10.04 20.76 28.22
CA THR A 75 10.81 19.51 28.23
C THR A 75 11.97 19.60 27.25
N SER A 76 13.09 18.97 27.58
CA SER A 76 14.21 18.72 26.67
C SER A 76 14.11 17.35 26.00
N LEU A 77 13.57 16.35 26.70
CA LEU A 77 13.46 14.95 26.26
C LEU A 77 12.01 14.41 26.30
N ALA A 78 11.03 15.31 26.13
CA ALA A 78 9.60 14.99 26.02
C ALA A 78 9.08 14.07 27.15
N ASP A 79 8.54 12.90 26.79
CA ASP A 79 8.00 11.90 27.71
C ASP A 79 9.03 11.44 28.74
N GLN A 80 10.31 11.35 28.35
CA GLN A 80 11.37 10.89 29.25
C GLN A 80 11.53 11.82 30.46
N ASP A 81 11.44 13.13 30.26
CA ASP A 81 11.53 14.11 31.34
C ASP A 81 10.35 13.99 32.31
N VAL A 82 9.13 13.81 31.78
CA VAL A 82 7.91 13.66 32.58
C VAL A 82 7.96 12.39 33.43
N ILE A 83 8.32 11.26 32.83
CA ILE A 83 8.44 9.98 33.55
C ILE A 83 9.51 10.07 34.64
N ASN A 84 10.67 10.68 34.35
CA ASN A 84 11.72 10.85 35.33
C ASN A 84 11.32 11.75 36.50
N ALA A 85 10.57 12.82 36.24
CA ALA A 85 10.05 13.67 37.31
C ALA A 85 9.07 12.92 38.22
N VAL A 86 8.22 12.06 37.66
CA VAL A 86 7.32 11.20 38.46
C VAL A 86 8.11 10.22 39.31
N VAL A 87 9.12 9.55 38.74
CA VAL A 87 9.98 8.61 39.48
C VAL A 87 10.78 9.34 40.56
N ASN A 88 11.18 10.59 40.32
CA ASN A 88 11.87 11.41 41.32
C ASN A 88 10.96 11.74 42.52
N GLU A 89 9.68 12.06 42.28
CA GLU A 89 8.72 12.29 43.37
C GLU A 89 8.27 10.99 44.05
N GLN A 90 8.25 9.86 43.32
CA GLN A 90 7.77 8.58 43.81
C GLN A 90 8.76 7.44 43.47
N PRO A 91 9.93 7.36 44.14
CA PRO A 91 10.96 6.38 43.80
C PRO A 91 10.49 4.92 43.89
N GLY A 92 9.52 4.61 44.75
CA GLY A 92 8.97 3.26 44.93
C GLY A 92 8.17 2.72 43.74
N ILE A 93 7.90 3.55 42.72
CA ILE A 93 7.14 3.15 41.53
C ILE A 93 7.99 2.34 40.52
N VAL A 94 9.33 2.45 40.59
CA VAL A 94 10.24 1.91 39.58
C VAL A 94 10.92 0.62 40.06
N TYR A 95 10.90 -0.39 39.20
CA TYR A 95 11.76 -1.57 39.22
C TYR A 95 12.93 -1.31 38.27
N ARG A 96 14.17 -1.45 38.76
CA ARG A 96 15.37 -1.22 37.94
C ARG A 96 15.66 -2.50 37.15
N ILE A 97 15.60 -2.41 35.83
CA ILE A 97 15.91 -3.52 34.92
C ILE A 97 17.41 -3.52 34.61
N GLU A 98 17.99 -4.71 34.48
CA GLU A 98 19.34 -4.93 33.99
C GLU A 98 19.61 -4.23 32.64
N CYS A 99 20.79 -3.66 32.49
CA CYS A 99 21.04 -2.75 31.39
C CYS A 99 21.17 -3.39 30.00
N THR A 100 21.29 -4.73 29.92
CA THR A 100 21.26 -5.51 28.67
C THR A 100 19.89 -5.49 27.98
N TRP A 101 18.83 -5.13 28.70
CA TRP A 101 17.47 -4.98 28.17
C TRP A 101 17.19 -3.60 27.55
N ASN A 102 18.13 -2.67 27.62
CA ASN A 102 18.04 -1.39 26.93
C ASN A 102 19.44 -0.76 26.82
N ILE A 103 20.26 -1.32 25.92
CA ILE A 103 21.60 -0.79 25.61
C ILE A 103 21.43 0.46 24.75
N GLN A 104 21.68 1.63 25.33
CA GLN A 104 21.46 2.93 24.73
C GLN A 104 22.67 3.33 23.88
N LEU A 105 22.47 3.44 22.57
CA LEU A 105 23.50 3.77 21.59
C LEU A 105 23.38 5.26 21.17
N SER A 106 24.22 6.09 21.80
CA SER A 106 24.36 7.52 21.50
C SER A 106 25.81 7.98 21.57
N ASP A 107 26.12 9.18 21.06
CA ASP A 107 27.50 9.69 20.93
C ASP A 107 28.25 9.86 22.27
N ARG A 108 27.53 9.95 23.41
CA ARG A 108 28.13 10.11 24.76
C ARG A 108 27.65 9.02 25.73
N THR A 109 27.34 7.85 25.20
CA THR A 109 26.86 6.74 26.01
C THR A 109 28.00 6.08 26.81
N MET A 110 27.64 5.55 27.97
CA MET A 110 28.46 4.73 28.85
C MET A 110 28.00 3.25 28.78
N SER A 111 27.38 2.87 27.67
CA SER A 111 26.75 1.55 27.50
C SER A 111 27.72 0.40 27.32
N ASP A 112 29.02 0.69 27.12
CA ASP A 112 30.03 -0.34 26.88
C ASP A 112 30.19 -1.31 28.05
N ALA A 113 30.03 -0.83 29.28
CA ALA A 113 30.04 -1.69 30.46
C ALA A 113 28.89 -2.71 30.48
N CYS A 114 27.79 -2.44 29.78
CA CYS A 114 26.60 -3.30 29.78
C CYS A 114 26.67 -4.47 28.81
N TYR A 115 27.63 -4.48 27.88
CA TYR A 115 27.77 -5.56 26.91
C TYR A 115 29.20 -6.10 26.78
N ARG A 116 30.18 -5.52 27.47
CA ARG A 116 31.58 -5.98 27.42
C ARG A 116 31.73 -7.41 27.95
N ASP A 117 31.10 -7.70 29.09
CA ASP A 117 31.21 -8.97 29.81
C ASP A 117 29.87 -9.72 29.87
N ALA A 118 28.88 -9.27 29.09
CA ALA A 118 27.56 -9.87 29.09
C ALA A 118 27.54 -11.14 28.25
N ASN A 119 27.08 -12.25 28.85
CA ASN A 119 26.82 -13.50 28.12
C ASN A 119 25.71 -13.36 27.07
N HIS A 120 24.85 -12.35 27.22
CA HIS A 120 23.69 -12.15 26.37
C HIS A 120 23.30 -10.66 26.28
N ILE A 121 22.93 -10.23 25.06
CA ILE A 121 22.38 -8.90 24.78
C ILE A 121 20.91 -9.09 24.38
N ASN A 122 19.99 -8.44 25.08
CA ASN A 122 18.56 -8.56 24.81
C ASN A 122 18.08 -7.49 23.82
N ILE A 123 18.37 -6.20 24.07
CA ILE A 123 17.87 -5.09 23.25
C ILE A 123 18.95 -4.03 23.01
N LEU A 124 19.21 -3.75 21.74
CA LEU A 124 20.03 -2.62 21.27
C LEU A 124 19.11 -1.46 20.89
N HIS A 125 19.34 -0.28 21.46
CA HIS A 125 18.47 0.87 21.29
C HIS A 125 19.25 2.08 20.74
N TRP A 126 19.06 2.36 19.44
CA TRP A 126 19.61 3.55 18.77
C TRP A 126 18.83 4.82 19.11
N ASN A 127 19.02 5.32 20.34
CA ASN A 127 18.26 6.41 20.92
C ASN A 127 18.71 7.80 20.46
N SER A 128 19.84 7.92 19.77
CA SER A 128 20.28 9.19 19.17
C SER A 128 19.43 9.58 17.96
N PRO A 129 19.18 10.88 17.71
CA PRO A 129 18.61 11.38 16.46
C PRO A 129 19.43 10.97 15.23
N ARG A 130 20.75 10.77 15.40
CA ARG A 130 21.67 10.31 14.35
C ARG A 130 21.56 8.81 14.06
N LYS A 131 20.72 8.09 14.80
CA LYS A 131 20.46 6.65 14.64
C LYS A 131 21.76 5.86 14.50
N GLN A 132 21.96 5.14 13.41
CA GLN A 132 23.12 4.29 13.18
C GLN A 132 24.41 5.09 12.95
N GLU A 133 24.38 6.41 12.75
CA GLU A 133 25.57 7.23 12.48
C GLU A 133 26.37 7.65 13.72
N VAL A 134 25.93 7.25 14.91
CA VAL A 134 26.65 7.53 16.15
C VAL A 134 28.01 6.83 16.21
N ARG A 135 28.91 7.33 17.06
CA ARG A 135 30.23 6.71 17.28
C ARG A 135 30.25 5.94 18.60
N ASN A 136 30.31 4.61 18.52
CA ASN A 136 30.42 3.72 19.69
C ASN A 136 31.51 2.66 19.42
N LYS A 137 32.10 2.09 20.47
CA LYS A 137 33.23 1.15 20.37
C LYS A 137 32.94 -0.07 19.48
N HIS A 138 31.70 -0.60 19.51
CA HIS A 138 31.26 -1.79 18.76
C HIS A 138 30.13 -1.46 17.76
N VAL A 139 30.12 -0.22 17.27
CA VAL A 139 29.02 0.28 16.43
C VAL A 139 28.91 -0.47 15.10
N ASN A 140 30.03 -0.98 14.58
CA ASN A 140 30.05 -1.66 13.29
C ASN A 140 29.37 -3.03 13.36
N GLU A 141 29.57 -3.77 14.45
CA GLU A 141 28.88 -5.03 14.75
C GLU A 141 27.37 -4.80 14.89
N PHE A 142 26.97 -3.78 15.65
CA PHE A 142 25.55 -3.44 15.82
C PHE A 142 24.89 -2.98 14.51
N ARG A 143 25.61 -2.26 13.64
CA ARG A 143 25.15 -1.93 12.28
C ARG A 143 24.99 -3.16 11.40
N LYS A 144 25.84 -4.17 11.55
CA LYS A 144 25.70 -5.45 10.84
C LYS A 144 24.47 -6.21 11.32
N LEU A 145 24.26 -6.31 12.64
CA LEU A 145 23.07 -6.92 13.22
C LEU A 145 21.79 -6.23 12.74
N HIS A 146 21.73 -4.90 12.81
CA HIS A 146 20.59 -4.12 12.32
C HIS A 146 20.28 -4.40 10.83
N ARG A 147 21.31 -4.46 9.98
CA ARG A 147 21.15 -4.81 8.57
C ARG A 147 20.60 -6.22 8.37
N LEU A 148 21.11 -7.18 9.13
CA LEU A 148 20.59 -8.55 9.12
C LEU A 148 19.09 -8.55 9.43
N PHE A 149 18.64 -7.83 10.48
CA PHE A 149 17.22 -7.74 10.81
C PHE A 149 16.36 -7.08 9.70
N LEU A 150 16.89 -6.08 9.00
CA LEU A 150 16.19 -5.45 7.88
C LEU A 150 16.10 -6.35 6.63
N GLU A 151 17.07 -7.24 6.45
CA GLU A 151 17.13 -8.19 5.34
C GLU A 151 16.38 -9.49 5.62
N MET A 152 15.94 -9.73 6.87
CA MET A 152 15.18 -10.94 7.21
C MET A 152 13.82 -10.96 6.52
N ASP A 153 13.50 -12.10 5.91
CA ASP A 153 12.18 -12.37 5.36
C ASP A 153 11.15 -12.52 6.49
N GLY A 154 10.24 -11.56 6.60
CA GLY A 154 9.16 -11.60 7.60
C GLY A 154 8.24 -12.82 7.44
N ASN A 155 8.13 -13.41 6.25
CA ASN A 155 7.35 -14.62 6.02
C ASN A 155 8.02 -15.86 6.64
N LEU A 156 9.34 -15.88 6.77
CA LEU A 156 10.07 -16.95 7.47
C LEU A 156 9.69 -16.97 8.95
N LEU A 157 9.63 -15.81 9.59
CA LEU A 157 9.20 -15.67 11.00
C LEU A 157 7.79 -16.20 11.20
N ARG A 158 6.87 -15.87 10.29
CA ARG A 158 5.47 -16.34 10.31
C ARG A 158 5.35 -17.86 10.17
N ARG A 159 6.24 -18.50 9.41
CA ARG A 159 6.13 -19.92 9.03
C ARG A 159 6.91 -20.88 9.92
N ARG A 160 8.01 -20.45 10.56
CA ARG A 160 9.02 -21.41 11.06
C ARG A 160 9.62 -21.17 12.43
N LEU A 161 9.47 -19.98 13.03
CA LEU A 161 10.24 -19.65 14.23
C LEU A 161 9.41 -19.66 15.52
N PHE A 162 8.09 -19.46 15.44
CA PHE A 162 7.19 -19.57 16.59
C PHE A 162 5.87 -20.20 16.15
N GLY A 163 5.56 -21.39 16.68
CA GLY A 163 4.24 -21.99 16.49
C GLY A 163 3.20 -21.11 17.16
N CYS A 164 2.37 -20.43 16.38
CA CYS A 164 1.19 -19.75 16.90
C CYS A 164 0.05 -20.76 16.90
N ASP A 165 -0.64 -20.96 18.03
CA ASP A 165 -1.75 -21.93 18.21
C ASP A 165 -2.97 -21.70 17.30
N ARG A 166 -2.94 -20.67 16.45
CA ARG A 166 -3.98 -20.35 15.46
C ARG A 166 -3.40 -20.45 14.05
N HIS A 167 -3.30 -21.68 13.54
CA HIS A 167 -3.23 -21.86 12.11
C HIS A 167 -4.61 -21.57 11.52
N GLU A 168 -4.79 -20.38 10.92
CA GLU A 168 -5.63 -20.33 9.71
C GLU A 168 -4.92 -21.22 8.70
N SER A 169 -5.30 -22.50 8.68
CA SER A 169 -4.77 -23.45 7.71
C SER A 169 -5.13 -22.91 6.34
N ALA A 170 -4.11 -22.59 5.54
CA ALA A 170 -4.31 -22.36 4.11
C ALA A 170 -5.14 -23.54 3.56
N PRO A 171 -6.14 -23.29 2.71
CA PRO A 171 -7.00 -24.35 2.23
C PRO A 171 -6.14 -25.49 1.64
N PRO A 172 -6.49 -26.75 1.92
CA PRO A 172 -5.71 -27.88 1.44
C PRO A 172 -5.66 -27.83 -0.10
N TYR A 173 -4.46 -27.78 -0.67
CA TYR A 173 -4.25 -27.84 -2.11
C TYR A 173 -3.52 -29.13 -2.48
N ASN A 174 -3.75 -29.62 -3.70
CA ASN A 174 -3.13 -30.86 -4.17
C ASN A 174 -1.72 -30.55 -4.71
N GLU A 175 -0.67 -30.95 -3.99
CA GLU A 175 0.72 -30.72 -4.43
C GLU A 175 1.06 -31.34 -5.79
N SER A 176 0.33 -32.41 -6.17
CA SER A 176 0.47 -33.10 -7.44
C SER A 176 -0.34 -32.45 -8.57
N SER A 177 -1.13 -31.40 -8.30
CA SER A 177 -1.91 -30.70 -9.31
C SER A 177 -0.98 -30.02 -10.32
N PRO A 178 -1.21 -30.18 -11.64
CA PRO A 178 -0.49 -29.40 -12.65
C PRO A 178 -0.77 -27.90 -12.53
N CYS A 179 -1.83 -27.49 -11.83
CA CYS A 179 -2.20 -26.10 -11.61
C CYS A 179 -1.82 -25.57 -10.22
N ARG A 180 -0.91 -26.27 -9.52
CA ARG A 180 -0.49 -25.92 -8.15
C ARG A 180 -0.04 -24.47 -7.97
N GLU A 181 0.58 -23.83 -8.98
CA GLU A 181 1.02 -22.43 -8.87
C GLU A 181 -0.18 -21.50 -8.65
N PHE A 182 -1.26 -21.69 -9.41
CA PHE A 182 -2.51 -20.96 -9.24
C PHE A 182 -3.22 -21.31 -7.93
N GLU A 183 -3.36 -22.60 -7.62
CA GLU A 183 -4.08 -23.07 -6.43
C GLU A 183 -3.39 -22.60 -5.14
N LYS A 184 -2.07 -22.78 -5.06
CA LYS A 184 -1.26 -22.32 -3.92
C LYS A 184 -1.27 -20.80 -3.83
N GLY A 185 -1.03 -20.11 -4.94
CA GLY A 185 -0.97 -18.64 -4.96
C GLY A 185 -2.30 -17.98 -4.59
N ALA A 186 -3.43 -18.56 -5.02
CA ALA A 186 -4.76 -18.10 -4.63
C ALA A 186 -5.04 -18.23 -3.12
N GLY A 187 -4.40 -19.18 -2.45
CA GLY A 187 -4.53 -19.41 -1.01
C GLY A 187 -3.54 -18.62 -0.15
N ILE A 188 -2.65 -17.80 -0.74
CA ILE A 188 -1.67 -17.03 0.03
C ILE A 188 -2.36 -15.88 0.77
N LEU A 189 -2.27 -15.89 2.10
CA LEU A 189 -2.59 -14.72 2.91
C LEU A 189 -1.38 -13.81 3.00
N TYR A 190 -1.28 -12.85 2.09
CA TYR A 190 -0.16 -11.90 2.06
C TYR A 190 -0.09 -11.05 3.33
N ARG A 191 1.15 -10.79 3.79
CA ARG A 191 1.38 -9.74 4.79
C ARG A 191 1.26 -8.39 4.08
N THR A 192 0.45 -7.52 4.66
CA THR A 192 0.16 -6.20 4.10
C THR A 192 0.39 -5.13 5.16
N HIS A 193 1.21 -4.13 4.83
CA HIS A 193 1.44 -2.93 5.64
C HIS A 193 0.72 -1.75 4.96
N PRO A 194 -0.49 -1.40 5.42
CA PRO A 194 -1.21 -0.26 4.87
C PRO A 194 -0.64 1.06 5.41
N PHE A 195 -0.65 2.11 4.60
CA PHE A 195 -0.20 3.45 4.99
C PHE A 195 1.25 3.46 5.54
N LEU A 196 2.19 2.92 4.75
CA LEU A 196 3.62 2.91 5.11
C LEU A 196 4.16 4.33 5.39
N LEU A 197 3.62 5.33 4.70
CA LEU A 197 3.93 6.75 4.88
C LEU A 197 2.68 7.52 5.31
N GLU A 198 2.88 8.70 5.88
CA GLU A 198 1.81 9.61 6.29
C GLU A 198 0.85 9.87 5.13
N TYR A 199 -0.42 9.58 5.35
CA TYR A 199 -1.51 9.85 4.42
C TYR A 199 -2.51 10.77 5.10
N ASP A 200 -2.76 11.92 4.49
CA ASP A 200 -3.71 12.91 4.96
C ASP A 200 -4.48 13.46 3.76
N TYR A 201 -5.76 13.09 3.70
CA TYR A 201 -6.68 13.55 2.67
C TYR A 201 -8.12 13.53 3.18
N SER A 202 -8.76 14.69 3.11
CA SER A 202 -10.18 14.84 3.38
C SER A 202 -10.94 14.92 2.06
N VAL A 203 -11.92 14.04 1.86
CA VAL A 203 -12.79 14.06 0.69
C VAL A 203 -13.53 15.41 0.67
N TYR A 204 -13.36 16.17 -0.41
CA TYR A 204 -13.92 17.52 -0.53
C TYR A 204 -15.14 17.60 -1.46
N SER A 205 -15.47 16.52 -2.17
CA SER A 205 -16.56 16.48 -3.15
C SER A 205 -17.23 15.10 -3.20
N PRO A 206 -18.57 15.02 -3.33
CA PRO A 206 -19.28 13.75 -3.47
C PRO A 206 -19.01 13.06 -4.81
N VAL A 207 -18.40 13.76 -5.77
CA VAL A 207 -18.00 13.21 -7.08
C VAL A 207 -16.49 12.98 -7.18
N ASP A 208 -15.76 13.09 -6.07
CA ASP A 208 -14.31 12.91 -6.05
C ASP A 208 -13.90 11.49 -6.47
N VAL A 209 -12.77 11.41 -7.16
CA VAL A 209 -12.24 10.19 -7.75
C VAL A 209 -10.82 9.94 -7.27
N ALA A 210 -10.58 8.77 -6.68
CA ALA A 210 -9.24 8.31 -6.35
C ALA A 210 -8.66 7.48 -7.50
N LEU A 211 -7.38 7.71 -7.83
CA LEU A 211 -6.66 6.79 -8.71
C LEU A 211 -6.18 5.59 -7.89
N VAL A 212 -6.57 4.40 -8.33
CA VAL A 212 -6.19 3.12 -7.72
C VAL A 212 -5.24 2.42 -8.65
N THR A 213 -4.04 2.11 -8.16
CA THR A 213 -3.02 1.43 -8.94
C THR A 213 -2.20 0.45 -8.10
N GLN A 214 -1.34 -0.31 -8.76
CA GLN A 214 -0.43 -1.25 -8.14
C GLN A 214 0.85 -1.37 -8.95
N CYS A 215 1.96 -1.72 -8.30
CA CYS A 215 3.21 -1.91 -9.01
C CYS A 215 4.17 -2.89 -8.32
N SER A 216 5.05 -3.45 -9.13
CA SER A 216 6.24 -4.17 -8.67
C SER A 216 7.41 -3.19 -8.49
N VAL A 217 8.47 -3.65 -7.81
CA VAL A 217 9.67 -2.84 -7.53
C VAL A 217 10.27 -2.19 -8.78
N GLU A 218 10.26 -2.87 -9.93
CA GLU A 218 10.85 -2.38 -11.18
C GLU A 218 10.05 -1.22 -11.81
N ARG A 219 8.80 -1.03 -11.37
CA ARG A 219 7.89 0.00 -11.89
C ARG A 219 7.74 1.20 -10.96
N ILE A 220 8.34 1.17 -9.77
CA ILE A 220 8.37 2.31 -8.84
C ILE A 220 8.76 3.64 -9.51
N PRO A 221 9.77 3.70 -10.41
CA PRO A 221 10.16 4.97 -11.04
C PRO A 221 9.06 5.63 -11.88
N LEU A 222 8.03 4.88 -12.30
CA LEU A 222 6.91 5.41 -13.08
C LEU A 222 5.94 6.24 -12.21
N LEU A 223 5.96 6.04 -10.89
CA LEU A 223 5.06 6.70 -9.95
C LEU A 223 5.22 8.22 -9.95
N GLU A 224 6.45 8.74 -10.08
CA GLU A 224 6.68 10.19 -10.12
C GLU A 224 5.92 10.83 -11.27
N ALA A 225 6.04 10.27 -12.48
CA ALA A 225 5.34 10.77 -13.65
C ALA A 225 3.81 10.66 -13.47
N LEU A 226 3.32 9.51 -12.99
CA LEU A 226 1.89 9.34 -12.71
C LEU A 226 1.37 10.40 -11.72
N SER A 227 2.14 10.69 -10.67
CA SER A 227 1.76 11.69 -9.66
C SER A 227 1.70 13.12 -10.19
N ARG A 228 2.42 13.45 -11.26
CA ARG A 228 2.31 14.76 -11.93
C ARG A 228 1.08 14.85 -12.82
N HIS A 229 0.72 13.76 -13.47
CA HIS A 229 -0.46 13.69 -14.35
C HIS A 229 -1.78 13.58 -13.57
N TRP A 230 -1.74 13.11 -12.32
CA TRP A 230 -2.92 12.94 -11.47
C TRP A 230 -2.79 13.72 -10.15
N PRO A 231 -3.29 14.97 -10.07
CA PRO A 231 -3.22 15.77 -8.84
C PRO A 231 -4.13 15.24 -7.72
N GLY A 232 -5.22 14.54 -8.07
CA GLY A 232 -6.15 13.91 -7.13
C GLY A 232 -5.51 12.82 -6.24
N THR A 233 -6.27 12.29 -5.29
CA THR A 233 -5.73 11.26 -4.38
C THR A 233 -5.32 9.99 -5.14
N ILE A 234 -4.22 9.38 -4.72
CA ILE A 234 -3.71 8.11 -5.26
C ILE A 234 -3.68 7.07 -4.14
N SER A 235 -4.18 5.87 -4.42
CA SER A 235 -3.98 4.69 -3.57
C SER A 235 -3.19 3.65 -4.35
N ILE A 236 -2.00 3.30 -3.84
CA ILE A 236 -1.08 2.38 -4.51
C ILE A 236 -0.70 1.20 -3.62
N ALA A 237 -0.85 -0.01 -4.16
CA ALA A 237 -0.31 -1.23 -3.57
C ALA A 237 1.02 -1.62 -4.24
N ILE A 238 2.09 -1.78 -3.46
CA ILE A 238 3.44 -2.01 -3.95
C ILE A 238 3.92 -3.38 -3.48
N TYR A 239 4.35 -4.23 -4.41
CA TYR A 239 4.78 -5.59 -4.13
C TYR A 239 6.30 -5.65 -3.87
N LEU A 240 6.70 -5.76 -2.61
CA LEU A 240 8.10 -5.61 -2.16
C LEU A 240 8.58 -6.73 -1.23
N THR A 241 9.87 -7.05 -1.24
CA THR A 241 10.51 -7.77 -0.13
C THR A 241 10.72 -6.84 1.06
N ASP A 242 10.97 -7.39 2.25
CA ASP A 242 11.35 -6.58 3.43
C ASP A 242 12.57 -5.68 3.15
N ALA A 243 13.58 -6.21 2.45
CA ALA A 243 14.77 -5.46 2.07
C ALA A 243 14.46 -4.32 1.07
N GLU A 244 13.52 -4.52 0.14
CA GLU A 244 13.15 -3.52 -0.87
C GLU A 244 12.38 -2.33 -0.26
N VAL A 245 11.75 -2.48 0.91
CA VAL A 245 11.00 -1.38 1.56
C VAL A 245 11.90 -0.18 1.85
N GLN A 246 13.14 -0.40 2.30
CA GLN A 246 14.05 0.72 2.57
C GLN A 246 14.41 1.50 1.30
N ASN A 247 14.68 0.79 0.21
CA ASN A 247 14.95 1.42 -1.10
C ASN A 247 13.74 2.25 -1.57
N PHE A 248 12.53 1.75 -1.35
CA PHE A 248 11.30 2.48 -1.65
C PHE A 248 11.15 3.75 -0.80
N LEU A 249 11.41 3.67 0.51
CA LEU A 249 11.37 4.84 1.40
C LEU A 249 12.38 5.91 0.96
N ASP A 250 13.59 5.51 0.58
CA ASP A 250 14.62 6.43 0.10
C ASP A 250 14.27 7.02 -1.26
N PHE A 251 13.62 6.27 -2.14
CA PHE A 251 13.08 6.78 -3.41
C PHE A 251 12.04 7.89 -3.17
N VAL A 252 11.05 7.66 -2.31
CA VAL A 252 10.02 8.67 -2.01
C VAL A 252 10.64 9.91 -1.36
N ARG A 253 11.60 9.73 -0.45
CA ARG A 253 12.37 10.85 0.14
C ARG A 253 13.24 11.56 -0.89
N GLY A 254 13.74 10.89 -1.92
CA GLY A 254 14.54 11.50 -2.98
C GLY A 254 13.69 12.40 -3.89
N SER A 255 12.47 11.97 -4.18
CA SER A 255 11.54 12.68 -5.08
C SER A 255 11.01 13.98 -4.47
N ALA A 256 11.10 15.09 -5.21
CA ALA A 256 10.47 16.36 -4.82
C ALA A 256 8.94 16.27 -4.92
N ASP A 257 8.43 15.63 -5.98
CA ASP A 257 7.00 15.49 -6.24
C ASP A 257 6.31 14.61 -5.20
N LEU A 258 6.89 13.44 -4.89
CA LEU A 258 6.24 12.48 -3.98
C LEU A 258 6.31 12.93 -2.52
N ARG A 259 7.46 13.42 -2.04
CA ARG A 259 7.62 13.87 -0.65
C ARG A 259 6.71 15.05 -0.30
N ALA A 260 6.36 15.90 -1.28
CA ALA A 260 5.48 17.04 -1.06
C ALA A 260 3.99 16.63 -0.93
N ARG A 261 3.62 15.43 -1.38
CA ARG A 261 2.23 14.97 -1.45
C ARG A 261 1.86 14.07 -0.27
N ARG A 262 0.86 14.51 0.50
CA ARG A 262 0.24 13.71 1.58
C ARG A 262 -1.03 12.98 1.15
N ASN A 263 -1.51 13.23 -0.06
CA ASN A 263 -2.69 12.58 -0.64
C ASN A 263 -2.34 11.33 -1.48
N ILE A 264 -1.23 10.66 -1.17
CA ILE A 264 -0.85 9.38 -1.77
C ILE A 264 -0.77 8.32 -0.66
N ALA A 265 -1.66 7.33 -0.72
CA ALA A 265 -1.68 6.22 0.21
C ALA A 265 -0.78 5.09 -0.30
N TYR A 266 0.27 4.78 0.45
CA TYR A 266 1.25 3.75 0.11
C TYR A 266 0.99 2.48 0.92
N HIS A 267 0.62 1.40 0.25
CA HIS A 267 0.39 0.09 0.88
C HIS A 267 1.44 -0.90 0.40
N VAL A 268 2.21 -1.49 1.30
CA VAL A 268 3.18 -2.53 0.94
C VAL A 268 2.54 -3.89 1.12
N VAL A 269 2.55 -4.69 0.07
CA VAL A 269 2.23 -6.13 0.11
C VAL A 269 3.54 -6.87 -0.02
N TYR A 270 3.87 -7.69 0.98
CA TYR A 270 5.16 -8.36 1.00
C TYR A 270 5.19 -9.57 0.07
N LYS A 271 6.29 -9.72 -0.68
CA LYS A 271 6.48 -10.79 -1.66
C LYS A 271 6.32 -12.17 -1.03
N ASP A 272 5.41 -12.97 -1.58
CA ASP A 272 5.19 -14.37 -1.20
C ASP A 272 4.57 -15.15 -2.37
N GLY A 273 5.12 -16.31 -2.70
CA GLY A 273 4.74 -17.09 -3.88
C GLY A 273 5.45 -16.69 -5.17
N GLU A 274 5.14 -17.42 -6.25
CA GLU A 274 5.89 -17.36 -7.52
C GLU A 274 5.28 -16.45 -8.58
N LEU A 275 3.96 -16.29 -8.57
CA LEU A 275 3.22 -15.49 -9.55
C LEU A 275 2.84 -14.14 -8.96
N TYR A 276 2.78 -13.10 -9.80
CA TYR A 276 2.45 -11.76 -9.36
C TYR A 276 0.98 -11.64 -8.92
N PRO A 277 0.67 -11.26 -7.66
CA PRO A 277 -0.71 -11.30 -7.14
C PRO A 277 -1.50 -10.03 -7.50
N ILE A 278 -1.61 -9.75 -8.80
CA ILE A 278 -2.14 -8.47 -9.33
C ILE A 278 -3.50 -8.08 -8.77
N ASN A 279 -4.44 -9.03 -8.68
CA ASN A 279 -5.79 -8.75 -8.19
C ASN A 279 -5.85 -8.56 -6.67
N TYR A 280 -4.98 -9.22 -5.91
CA TYR A 280 -4.82 -8.94 -4.48
C TYR A 280 -4.29 -7.51 -4.26
N LEU A 281 -3.31 -7.08 -5.06
CA LEU A 281 -2.75 -5.73 -5.00
C LEU A 281 -3.81 -4.67 -5.36
N ARG A 282 -4.58 -4.87 -6.44
CA ARG A 282 -5.70 -4.00 -6.81
C ARG A 282 -6.70 -3.88 -5.67
N ASN A 283 -7.13 -5.01 -5.10
CA ASN A 283 -8.05 -5.01 -3.95
C ASN A 283 -7.49 -4.33 -2.71
N THR A 284 -6.18 -4.47 -2.46
CA THR A 284 -5.49 -3.78 -1.36
C THR A 284 -5.58 -2.27 -1.55
N ALA A 285 -5.22 -1.77 -2.73
CA ALA A 285 -5.30 -0.35 -3.04
C ALA A 285 -6.75 0.17 -2.98
N MET A 286 -7.74 -0.59 -3.48
CA MET A 286 -9.17 -0.23 -3.39
C MET A 286 -9.67 -0.11 -1.95
N SER A 287 -9.19 -0.97 -1.03
CA SER A 287 -9.76 -1.09 0.32
C SER A 287 -9.52 0.14 1.21
N TYR A 288 -8.50 0.94 0.90
CA TYR A 288 -8.09 2.08 1.71
C TYR A 288 -8.41 3.44 1.06
N VAL A 289 -9.14 3.43 -0.05
CA VAL A 289 -9.62 4.67 -0.67
C VAL A 289 -10.73 5.30 0.17
N SER A 290 -10.69 6.61 0.37
CA SER A 290 -11.79 7.36 0.99
C SER A 290 -12.75 7.97 -0.02
N ALA A 291 -12.31 8.24 -1.26
CA ALA A 291 -13.13 8.86 -2.30
C ALA A 291 -14.33 7.98 -2.73
N PRO A 292 -15.47 8.59 -3.12
CA PRO A 292 -16.68 7.88 -3.58
C PRO A 292 -16.46 7.05 -4.85
N PHE A 293 -15.60 7.53 -5.76
CA PHE A 293 -15.29 6.84 -7.01
C PHE A 293 -13.81 6.45 -7.08
N ILE A 294 -13.53 5.38 -7.81
CA ILE A 294 -12.19 4.88 -8.06
C ILE A 294 -11.92 4.79 -9.56
N PHE A 295 -10.78 5.31 -10.00
CA PHE A 295 -10.25 5.11 -11.34
C PHE A 295 -9.16 4.04 -11.30
N GLN A 296 -9.42 2.89 -11.91
CA GLN A 296 -8.51 1.75 -11.87
C GLN A 296 -7.53 1.84 -13.04
N LEU A 297 -6.25 2.07 -12.73
CA LEU A 297 -5.20 2.32 -13.73
C LEU A 297 -3.95 1.50 -13.44
N ASP A 298 -3.36 0.89 -14.47
CA ASP A 298 -2.06 0.24 -14.33
C ASP A 298 -0.95 1.31 -14.34
N ILE A 299 0.11 1.12 -13.53
CA ILE A 299 1.16 2.13 -13.24
C ILE A 299 1.93 2.63 -14.48
N ASP A 300 1.86 1.88 -15.57
CA ASP A 300 2.49 2.14 -16.86
C ASP A 300 1.63 2.95 -17.83
N PHE A 301 0.47 3.43 -17.37
CA PHE A 301 -0.32 4.44 -18.05
C PHE A 301 -0.14 5.81 -17.44
N LEU A 302 -0.12 6.83 -18.30
CA LEU A 302 -0.21 8.23 -17.91
C LEU A 302 -1.58 8.80 -18.33
N PRO A 303 -2.36 9.33 -17.37
CA PRO A 303 -3.53 10.18 -17.63
C PRO A 303 -3.23 11.39 -18.47
N GLN A 304 -4.20 11.87 -19.26
CA GLN A 304 -4.13 13.25 -19.74
C GLN A 304 -4.10 14.23 -18.56
N PHE A 305 -3.44 15.38 -18.74
CA PHE A 305 -3.50 16.44 -17.76
C PHE A 305 -4.95 16.93 -17.62
N GLY A 306 -5.40 17.19 -16.39
CA GLY A 306 -6.78 17.57 -16.10
C GLY A 306 -7.79 16.41 -16.12
N LEU A 307 -7.35 15.14 -16.22
CA LEU A 307 -8.26 14.00 -16.27
C LEU A 307 -9.09 13.84 -15.00
N HIS A 308 -8.52 14.13 -13.83
CA HIS A 308 -9.22 14.02 -12.54
C HIS A 308 -10.44 14.93 -12.52
N GLU A 309 -10.25 16.21 -12.84
CA GLU A 309 -11.33 17.20 -12.92
C GLU A 309 -12.34 16.86 -14.02
N SER A 310 -11.86 16.37 -15.18
CA SER A 310 -12.72 15.96 -16.29
C SER A 310 -13.66 14.82 -15.90
N ILE A 311 -13.15 13.79 -15.22
CA ILE A 311 -13.96 12.65 -14.73
C ILE A 311 -14.98 13.13 -13.70
N MET A 312 -14.57 13.96 -12.73
CA MET A 312 -15.49 14.53 -11.75
C MET A 312 -16.62 15.31 -12.43
N GLY A 313 -16.29 16.07 -13.48
CA GLY A 313 -17.26 16.77 -14.32
C GLY A 313 -18.27 15.83 -14.98
N TYR A 314 -17.82 14.68 -15.49
CA TYR A 314 -18.71 13.67 -16.07
C TYR A 314 -19.57 12.95 -15.04
N VAL A 315 -19.02 12.58 -13.89
CA VAL A 315 -19.80 11.97 -12.78
C VAL A 315 -20.95 12.91 -12.40
N ASN A 316 -20.67 14.21 -12.28
CA ASN A 316 -21.69 15.22 -12.00
C ASN A 316 -22.67 15.43 -13.18
N LYS A 317 -22.19 15.60 -14.41
CA LYS A 317 -23.01 15.82 -15.62
C LYS A 317 -23.97 14.66 -15.89
N LEU A 318 -23.52 13.43 -15.67
CA LEU A 318 -24.32 12.21 -15.87
C LEU A 318 -25.18 11.87 -14.64
N GLY A 319 -25.01 12.58 -13.51
CA GLY A 319 -25.74 12.31 -12.27
C GLY A 319 -25.47 10.93 -11.69
N VAL A 320 -24.24 10.40 -11.85
CA VAL A 320 -23.86 9.07 -11.37
C VAL A 320 -23.64 9.11 -9.86
N ASN A 321 -24.34 8.25 -9.13
CA ASN A 321 -24.24 8.09 -7.68
C ASN A 321 -23.49 6.80 -7.32
N GLU A 322 -23.08 6.67 -6.05
CA GLU A 322 -22.34 5.49 -5.56
C GLU A 322 -23.13 4.17 -5.65
N SER A 323 -24.46 4.23 -5.68
CA SER A 323 -25.34 3.06 -5.83
C SER A 323 -25.53 2.63 -7.28
N ASP A 324 -25.16 3.47 -8.24
CA ASP A 324 -25.42 3.23 -9.64
C ASP A 324 -24.44 2.21 -10.21
N LYS A 325 -24.97 1.29 -11.02
CA LYS A 325 -24.18 0.28 -11.71
C LYS A 325 -23.66 0.84 -13.03
N VAL A 326 -22.77 1.81 -12.94
CA VAL A 326 -22.17 2.50 -14.09
C VAL A 326 -20.66 2.39 -14.02
N ALA A 327 -20.04 2.03 -15.14
CA ALA A 327 -18.60 2.07 -15.36
C ALA A 327 -18.30 3.08 -16.47
N LEU A 328 -17.64 4.19 -16.12
CA LEU A 328 -17.19 5.17 -17.10
C LEU A 328 -15.86 4.69 -17.69
N ILE A 329 -15.77 4.56 -19.00
CA ILE A 329 -14.57 4.09 -19.71
C ILE A 329 -13.72 5.29 -20.10
N VAL A 330 -12.45 5.23 -19.72
CA VAL A 330 -11.38 6.12 -20.22
C VAL A 330 -10.62 5.39 -21.33
N PRO A 331 -10.69 5.87 -22.58
CA PRO A 331 -10.03 5.22 -23.72
C PRO A 331 -8.51 5.19 -23.62
N ALA A 332 -7.93 4.07 -24.07
CA ALA A 332 -6.51 3.77 -23.92
C ALA A 332 -5.76 3.78 -25.24
N PHE A 333 -4.59 4.41 -25.22
CA PHE A 333 -3.67 4.50 -26.35
C PHE A 333 -2.30 3.98 -25.94
N GLU A 334 -1.45 3.68 -26.91
CA GLU A 334 -0.06 3.29 -26.70
C GLU A 334 0.87 4.03 -27.63
N THR A 335 2.11 4.15 -27.18
CA THR A 335 3.24 4.52 -28.03
C THR A 335 4.32 3.46 -27.92
N GLU A 336 5.12 3.30 -28.97
CA GLU A 336 6.36 2.53 -28.93
C GLU A 336 7.57 3.43 -28.65
N ARG A 337 7.37 4.76 -28.59
CA ARG A 337 8.44 5.74 -28.39
C ARG A 337 8.67 5.99 -26.91
N TYR A 338 9.92 5.81 -26.46
CA TYR A 338 10.31 6.14 -25.08
C TYR A 338 10.26 7.64 -24.78
N ARG A 339 10.44 8.48 -25.81
CA ARG A 339 10.36 9.94 -25.73
C ARG A 339 9.31 10.41 -26.73
N PHE A 340 8.29 11.07 -26.23
CA PHE A 340 7.29 11.77 -27.02
C PHE A 340 6.70 12.90 -26.18
N ASP A 341 6.22 13.94 -26.83
CA ASP A 341 5.50 15.01 -26.15
C ASP A 341 4.10 14.52 -25.81
N PHE A 342 3.70 14.64 -24.55
CA PHE A 342 2.39 14.17 -24.14
C PHE A 342 1.32 15.10 -24.74
N PRO A 343 0.31 14.59 -25.47
CA PRO A 343 -0.69 15.44 -26.11
C PRO A 343 -1.51 16.21 -25.07
N ALA A 344 -1.72 17.49 -25.31
CA ALA A 344 -2.44 18.38 -24.41
C ALA A 344 -3.95 18.05 -24.35
N ASP A 345 -4.51 17.62 -25.48
CA ASP A 345 -5.94 17.35 -25.63
C ASP A 345 -6.22 16.27 -26.71
N LYS A 346 -7.52 15.98 -26.91
CA LYS A 346 -7.99 15.04 -27.92
C LYS A 346 -7.59 15.46 -29.34
N GLU A 347 -7.62 16.75 -29.67
CA GLU A 347 -7.31 17.23 -31.01
C GLU A 347 -5.86 16.91 -31.37
N GLU A 348 -4.93 17.17 -30.43
CA GLU A 348 -3.53 16.84 -30.59
C GLU A 348 -3.30 15.32 -30.63
N LEU A 349 -3.98 14.56 -29.77
CA LEU A 349 -3.92 13.09 -29.80
C LEU A 349 -4.37 12.55 -31.17
N LEU A 350 -5.42 13.10 -31.79
CA LEU A 350 -5.86 12.71 -33.12
C LEU A 350 -4.79 13.02 -34.19
N LYS A 351 -4.07 14.14 -34.07
CA LYS A 351 -2.92 14.44 -34.95
C LYS A 351 -1.82 13.39 -34.79
N PHE A 352 -1.57 12.92 -33.57
CA PHE A 352 -0.56 11.91 -33.27
C PHE A 352 -0.94 10.53 -33.80
N LEU A 353 -2.22 10.15 -33.72
CA LEU A 353 -2.74 8.94 -34.36
C LEU A 353 -2.57 8.99 -35.88
N LYS A 354 -2.90 10.12 -36.53
CA LYS A 354 -2.73 10.30 -37.98
C LYS A 354 -1.28 10.20 -38.43
N ARG A 355 -0.34 10.61 -37.58
CA ARG A 355 1.11 10.57 -37.83
C ARG A 355 1.77 9.22 -37.47
N GLY A 356 1.02 8.26 -36.92
CA GLY A 356 1.60 6.98 -36.45
C GLY A 356 2.55 7.14 -35.26
N ILE A 357 2.33 8.15 -34.42
CA ILE A 357 3.08 8.36 -33.17
C ILE A 357 2.41 7.59 -32.02
N LEU A 358 1.09 7.56 -32.03
CA LEU A 358 0.23 6.83 -31.10
C LEU A 358 -0.60 5.81 -31.86
N TYR A 359 -1.03 4.78 -31.13
CA TYR A 359 -1.95 3.76 -31.60
C TYR A 359 -3.04 3.52 -30.56
N THR A 360 -4.17 2.94 -30.97
CA THR A 360 -5.15 2.41 -30.00
C THR A 360 -4.49 1.26 -29.23
N PHE A 361 -4.69 1.21 -27.92
CA PHE A 361 -3.95 0.27 -27.06
C PHE A 361 -4.14 -1.20 -27.51
N ARG A 362 -3.02 -1.92 -27.63
CA ARG A 362 -2.89 -3.32 -28.06
C ARG A 362 -3.53 -3.67 -29.40
N TYR A 363 -3.66 -2.71 -30.32
CA TYR A 363 -4.31 -2.96 -31.62
C TYR A 363 -3.66 -4.05 -32.48
N HIS A 364 -2.39 -4.39 -32.23
CA HIS A 364 -1.62 -5.36 -33.01
C HIS A 364 -1.51 -6.74 -32.34
N VAL A 365 -1.91 -6.89 -31.06
CA VAL A 365 -1.75 -8.16 -30.30
C VAL A 365 -3.03 -8.60 -29.61
N TRP A 366 -3.87 -7.67 -29.15
CA TRP A 366 -5.03 -7.96 -28.32
C TRP A 366 -6.19 -7.01 -28.63
N THR A 367 -6.62 -7.03 -29.90
CA THR A 367 -7.69 -6.15 -30.41
C THR A 367 -9.01 -6.33 -29.69
N GLN A 368 -9.37 -7.56 -29.35
CA GLN A 368 -10.62 -7.91 -28.68
C GLN A 368 -10.75 -7.23 -27.31
N GLY A 369 -9.63 -7.04 -26.59
CA GLY A 369 -9.63 -6.41 -25.27
C GLY A 369 -10.19 -4.99 -25.24
N HIS A 370 -10.16 -4.26 -26.36
CA HIS A 370 -10.62 -2.87 -26.42
C HIS A 370 -11.57 -2.59 -27.60
N ALA A 371 -11.98 -3.62 -28.35
CA ALA A 371 -12.80 -3.46 -29.54
C ALA A 371 -14.16 -2.81 -29.20
N ALA A 372 -14.79 -3.23 -28.10
CA ALA A 372 -16.10 -2.74 -27.67
C ALA A 372 -16.11 -1.23 -27.34
N THR A 373 -14.96 -0.62 -27.01
CA THR A 373 -14.83 0.84 -26.83
C THR A 373 -15.20 1.62 -28.10
N ASN A 374 -15.10 0.99 -29.27
CA ASN A 374 -15.41 1.58 -30.58
C ASN A 374 -14.67 2.90 -30.84
N TYR A 375 -13.34 2.81 -30.99
CA TYR A 375 -12.48 3.98 -31.25
C TYR A 375 -12.85 4.74 -32.53
N SER A 376 -13.54 4.12 -33.49
CA SER A 376 -14.03 4.82 -34.68
C SER A 376 -15.10 5.84 -34.33
N VAL A 377 -16.05 5.47 -33.47
CA VAL A 377 -17.05 6.39 -32.91
C VAL A 377 -16.37 7.40 -31.99
N TRP A 378 -15.49 6.95 -31.10
CA TRP A 378 -14.77 7.84 -30.17
C TRP A 378 -14.10 9.03 -30.87
N ARG A 379 -13.43 8.80 -32.01
CA ARG A 379 -12.70 9.84 -32.75
C ARG A 379 -13.58 11.03 -33.15
N SER A 380 -14.87 10.80 -33.43
CA SER A 380 -15.82 11.83 -33.86
C SER A 380 -16.80 12.28 -32.77
N SER A 381 -16.92 11.54 -31.66
CA SER A 381 -17.87 11.87 -30.60
C SER A 381 -17.44 13.10 -29.79
N SER A 382 -18.40 13.97 -29.49
CA SER A 382 -18.27 15.06 -28.51
C SER A 382 -19.04 14.78 -27.22
N GLU A 383 -19.93 13.78 -27.22
CA GLU A 383 -20.76 13.39 -26.07
C GLU A 383 -20.45 11.95 -25.64
N PRO A 384 -20.64 11.62 -24.34
CA PRO A 384 -20.52 10.26 -23.85
C PRO A 384 -21.48 9.31 -24.57
N TYR A 385 -21.06 8.07 -24.77
CA TYR A 385 -21.87 7.06 -25.44
C TYR A 385 -21.77 5.70 -24.75
N GLU A 386 -22.89 4.98 -24.71
CA GLU A 386 -22.96 3.64 -24.14
C GLU A 386 -22.45 2.58 -25.12
N VAL A 387 -21.74 1.57 -24.59
CA VAL A 387 -21.27 0.41 -25.36
C VAL A 387 -21.69 -0.89 -24.68
N SER A 388 -21.99 -1.91 -25.47
CA SER A 388 -22.26 -3.25 -24.95
C SER A 388 -20.95 -3.96 -24.58
N TRP A 389 -21.00 -4.78 -23.53
CA TRP A 389 -19.90 -5.69 -23.22
C TRP A 389 -19.69 -6.70 -24.36
N GLU A 390 -18.43 -7.08 -24.60
CA GLU A 390 -18.06 -8.14 -25.53
C GLU A 390 -17.07 -9.12 -24.85
N PRO A 391 -16.97 -10.38 -25.31
CA PRO A 391 -16.02 -11.33 -24.75
C PRO A 391 -14.59 -10.77 -24.74
N ASP A 392 -13.90 -11.01 -23.62
CA ASP A 392 -12.53 -10.57 -23.37
C ASP A 392 -12.34 -9.04 -23.24
N PHE A 393 -13.42 -8.27 -23.14
CA PHE A 393 -13.37 -6.81 -22.95
C PHE A 393 -12.64 -6.41 -21.65
N GLU A 394 -11.68 -5.50 -21.78
CA GLU A 394 -10.68 -5.17 -20.76
C GLU A 394 -10.41 -3.63 -20.65
N PRO A 395 -11.45 -2.76 -20.57
CA PRO A 395 -11.28 -1.31 -20.53
C PRO A 395 -10.61 -0.81 -19.24
N TYR A 396 -10.22 0.46 -19.24
CA TYR A 396 -9.88 1.20 -18.01
C TYR A 396 -11.09 2.01 -17.59
N ILE A 397 -11.52 1.82 -16.34
CA ILE A 397 -12.83 2.25 -15.88
C ILE A 397 -12.77 3.03 -14.58
N VAL A 398 -13.67 4.00 -14.48
CA VAL A 398 -14.09 4.67 -13.26
C VAL A 398 -15.37 4.01 -12.78
N VAL A 399 -15.39 3.57 -11.53
CA VAL A 399 -16.56 2.94 -10.90
C VAL A 399 -16.72 3.49 -9.49
N SER A 400 -17.91 3.32 -8.92
CA SER A 400 -18.13 3.56 -7.49
C SER A 400 -17.18 2.70 -6.64
N LYS A 401 -16.75 3.22 -5.49
CA LYS A 401 -15.98 2.48 -4.49
C LYS A 401 -16.75 1.24 -3.98
N SER A 402 -18.08 1.24 -4.09
CA SER A 402 -18.95 0.11 -3.73
C SER A 402 -18.92 -1.04 -4.74
N ALA A 403 -18.24 -0.89 -5.88
CA ALA A 403 -18.07 -1.94 -6.88
C ALA A 403 -17.47 -3.20 -6.25
N PRO A 404 -17.77 -4.41 -6.80
CA PRO A 404 -17.19 -5.65 -6.29
C PRO A 404 -15.66 -5.60 -6.32
N ARG A 405 -15.04 -6.54 -5.59
CA ARG A 405 -13.59 -6.74 -5.61
C ARG A 405 -13.19 -7.64 -6.77
N TYR A 406 -11.93 -7.54 -7.18
CA TYR A 406 -11.32 -8.48 -8.11
C TYR A 406 -11.25 -9.89 -7.51
N ASP A 407 -11.43 -10.92 -8.34
CA ASP A 407 -11.19 -12.30 -7.93
C ASP A 407 -9.67 -12.55 -7.81
N THR A 408 -9.22 -12.85 -6.59
CA THR A 408 -7.80 -13.01 -6.26
C THR A 408 -7.19 -14.33 -6.72
N ARG A 409 -7.99 -15.27 -7.26
CA ARG A 409 -7.47 -16.51 -7.88
C ARG A 409 -6.76 -16.23 -9.21
N PHE A 410 -7.13 -15.14 -9.90
CA PHE A 410 -6.45 -14.69 -11.11
C PHE A 410 -5.15 -13.97 -10.76
N ILE A 411 -4.13 -14.77 -10.43
CA ILE A 411 -2.75 -14.36 -10.22
C ILE A 411 -1.94 -14.47 -11.52
N GLY A 412 -0.83 -13.74 -11.60
CA GLY A 412 0.04 -13.68 -12.77
C GLY A 412 -0.59 -12.97 -13.97
N PHE A 413 -0.14 -13.35 -15.16
CA PHE A 413 -0.58 -12.77 -16.42
C PHE A 413 -1.81 -13.49 -17.01
N GLY A 414 -2.77 -12.71 -17.49
CA GLY A 414 -3.92 -13.18 -18.27
C GLY A 414 -5.23 -13.20 -17.49
N TRP A 415 -6.30 -12.76 -18.14
CA TRP A 415 -7.70 -12.78 -17.66
C TRP A 415 -7.98 -12.12 -16.29
N ASN A 416 -7.00 -11.47 -15.66
CA ASN A 416 -7.11 -10.85 -14.34
C ASN A 416 -8.03 -9.63 -14.30
N LYS A 417 -7.98 -8.75 -15.32
CA LYS A 417 -8.88 -7.59 -15.45
C LYS A 417 -10.16 -7.96 -16.21
N VAL A 418 -10.08 -8.89 -17.16
CA VAL A 418 -11.26 -9.42 -17.87
C VAL A 418 -12.26 -10.07 -16.89
N SER A 419 -11.79 -10.84 -15.91
CA SER A 419 -12.66 -11.47 -14.91
C SER A 419 -13.43 -10.42 -14.10
N TYR A 420 -12.78 -9.31 -13.75
CA TYR A 420 -13.42 -8.19 -13.07
C TYR A 420 -14.52 -7.54 -13.90
N VAL A 421 -14.23 -7.20 -15.16
CA VAL A 421 -15.22 -6.59 -16.07
C VAL A 421 -16.37 -7.57 -16.32
N THR A 422 -16.09 -8.87 -16.46
CA THR A 422 -17.10 -9.93 -16.58
C THR A 422 -18.02 -9.98 -15.37
N HIS A 423 -17.47 -9.84 -14.15
CA HIS A 423 -18.26 -9.77 -12.93
C HIS A 423 -19.15 -8.53 -12.89
N LEU A 424 -18.64 -7.36 -13.28
CA LEU A 424 -19.44 -6.13 -13.41
C LEU A 424 -20.60 -6.33 -14.42
N THR A 425 -20.35 -6.96 -15.57
CA THR A 425 -21.40 -7.29 -16.55
C THR A 425 -22.47 -8.19 -15.95
N ALA A 426 -22.07 -9.25 -15.23
CA ALA A 426 -22.99 -10.15 -14.56
C ALA A 426 -23.87 -9.43 -13.51
N LEU A 427 -23.34 -8.39 -12.86
CA LEU A 427 -24.09 -7.52 -11.94
C LEU A 427 -25.01 -6.52 -12.66
N GLY A 428 -24.87 -6.35 -13.98
CA GLY A 428 -25.67 -5.45 -14.79
C GLY A 428 -25.14 -4.02 -14.87
N TYR A 429 -23.82 -3.85 -14.85
CA TYR A 429 -23.21 -2.54 -15.08
C TYR A 429 -23.41 -2.07 -16.52
N LYS A 430 -23.66 -0.76 -16.68
CA LYS A 430 -23.61 -0.06 -17.96
C LYS A 430 -22.21 0.51 -18.20
N TYR A 431 -21.79 0.54 -19.47
CA TYR A 431 -20.47 1.00 -19.86
C TYR A 431 -20.58 2.26 -20.72
N ILE A 432 -20.12 3.40 -20.19
CA ILE A 432 -20.23 4.71 -20.86
C ILE A 432 -18.83 5.20 -21.21
N VAL A 433 -18.53 5.37 -22.49
CA VAL A 433 -17.24 5.88 -22.95
C VAL A 433 -17.20 7.40 -22.90
N LEU A 434 -16.14 7.94 -22.29
CA LEU A 434 -15.92 9.37 -22.19
C LEU A 434 -15.22 9.92 -23.45
N PRO A 435 -15.81 10.93 -24.14
CA PRO A 435 -15.44 11.29 -25.50
C PRO A 435 -14.15 12.08 -25.63
N ASP A 436 -13.70 12.79 -24.61
CA ASP A 436 -12.57 13.73 -24.60
C ASP A 436 -11.52 13.39 -23.51
N THR A 437 -11.56 12.15 -23.03
CA THR A 437 -10.59 11.62 -22.08
C THR A 437 -9.69 10.59 -22.73
N PHE A 438 -8.45 10.50 -22.28
CA PHE A 438 -7.55 9.43 -22.67
C PHE A 438 -6.45 9.16 -21.65
N ILE A 439 -5.89 7.95 -21.74
CA ILE A 439 -4.68 7.51 -21.06
C ILE A 439 -3.71 6.93 -22.10
N ILE A 440 -2.40 7.09 -21.85
CA ILE A 440 -1.36 6.59 -22.77
C ILE A 440 -0.46 5.60 -22.02
N HIS A 441 -0.42 4.38 -22.54
CA HIS A 441 0.52 3.33 -22.13
C HIS A 441 1.93 3.66 -22.61
N ARG A 442 2.90 3.54 -21.69
CA ARG A 442 4.32 3.75 -21.99
C ARG A 442 5.03 2.43 -22.29
N PRO A 443 5.99 2.42 -23.24
CA PRO A 443 6.85 1.28 -23.48
C PRO A 443 7.55 0.81 -22.20
N HIS A 444 7.56 -0.50 -21.99
CA HIS A 444 8.21 -1.12 -20.86
C HIS A 444 8.66 -2.56 -21.20
N ALA A 445 9.60 -3.09 -20.43
CA ALA A 445 10.01 -4.48 -20.55
C ALA A 445 8.85 -5.44 -20.19
N PRO A 446 8.72 -6.59 -20.88
CA PRO A 446 7.73 -7.62 -20.52
C PRO A 446 8.03 -8.20 -19.13
N SER A 447 6.99 -8.63 -18.41
CA SER A 447 7.13 -9.31 -17.12
C SER A 447 7.56 -10.78 -17.29
N LEU A 448 7.99 -11.42 -16.19
CA LEU A 448 8.26 -12.86 -16.20
C LEU A 448 6.99 -13.68 -16.47
N ASP A 449 5.85 -13.24 -15.92
CA ASP A 449 4.57 -13.96 -16.03
C ASP A 449 4.01 -13.94 -17.46
N ILE A 450 4.19 -12.86 -18.24
CA ILE A 450 3.83 -12.88 -19.66
C ILE A 450 4.74 -13.83 -20.45
N GLY A 451 6.01 -13.96 -20.04
CA GLY A 451 6.93 -14.97 -20.56
C GLY A 451 6.40 -16.38 -20.32
N LYS A 452 6.07 -16.71 -19.06
CA LYS A 452 5.44 -17.99 -18.67
C LYS A 452 4.17 -18.25 -19.47
N PHE A 453 3.25 -17.28 -19.58
CA PHE A 453 2.01 -17.44 -20.33
C PHE A 453 2.25 -17.78 -21.81
N ARG A 454 3.28 -17.20 -22.44
CA ARG A 454 3.61 -17.44 -23.86
C ARG A 454 4.27 -18.80 -24.09
N THR A 455 5.11 -19.26 -23.17
CA THR A 455 5.91 -20.49 -23.37
C THR A 455 5.28 -21.73 -22.74
N ASP A 456 4.57 -21.62 -21.62
CA ASP A 456 4.06 -22.76 -20.87
C ASP A 456 2.60 -23.11 -21.22
N SER A 457 2.41 -24.30 -21.80
CA SER A 457 1.08 -24.82 -22.12
C SER A 457 0.26 -25.22 -20.89
N VAL A 458 0.91 -25.62 -19.79
CA VAL A 458 0.25 -25.97 -18.52
C VAL A 458 -0.37 -24.71 -17.92
N TYR A 459 0.39 -23.62 -17.84
CA TYR A 459 -0.10 -22.30 -17.42
C TYR A 459 -1.38 -21.91 -18.15
N ARG A 460 -1.39 -22.00 -19.50
CA ARG A 460 -2.56 -21.65 -20.31
C ARG A 460 -3.76 -22.56 -20.06
N ARG A 461 -3.55 -23.87 -19.88
CA ARG A 461 -4.63 -24.82 -19.52
C ARG A 461 -5.22 -24.52 -18.15
N CYS A 462 -4.37 -24.20 -17.17
CA CYS A 462 -4.79 -23.86 -15.82
C CYS A 462 -5.58 -22.55 -15.75
N LEU A 463 -5.10 -21.50 -16.44
CA LEU A 463 -5.83 -20.25 -16.56
C LEU A 463 -7.18 -20.44 -17.25
N LYS A 464 -7.24 -21.25 -18.31
CA LYS A 464 -8.50 -21.58 -18.99
C LYS A 464 -9.48 -22.29 -18.05
N ARG A 465 -9.01 -23.30 -17.30
CA ARG A 465 -9.85 -24.01 -16.31
C ARG A 465 -10.42 -23.03 -15.27
N LEU A 466 -9.58 -22.13 -14.75
CA LEU A 466 -10.01 -21.11 -13.78
C LEU A 466 -11.03 -20.14 -14.39
N LYS A 467 -10.84 -19.72 -15.64
CA LYS A 467 -11.83 -18.92 -16.39
C LYS A 467 -13.18 -19.63 -16.47
N ASP A 468 -13.19 -20.90 -16.87
CA ASP A 468 -14.42 -21.67 -17.05
C ASP A 468 -15.14 -21.90 -15.70
N GLU A 469 -14.38 -22.16 -14.63
CA GLU A 469 -14.89 -22.26 -13.26
C GLU A 469 -15.50 -20.96 -12.77
N PHE A 470 -14.79 -19.83 -12.92
CA PHE A 470 -15.27 -18.51 -12.54
C PHE A 470 -16.57 -18.13 -13.24
N VAL A 471 -16.66 -18.36 -14.55
CA VAL A 471 -17.88 -18.04 -15.33
C VAL A 471 -19.06 -18.90 -14.85
N ARG A 472 -18.83 -20.19 -14.58
CA ARG A 472 -19.87 -21.08 -14.05
C ARG A 472 -20.36 -20.61 -12.68
N GLU A 473 -19.46 -20.23 -11.77
CA GLU A 473 -19.82 -19.70 -10.46
C GLU A 473 -20.63 -18.40 -10.54
N LEU A 474 -20.29 -17.50 -11.48
CA LEU A 474 -21.09 -16.30 -11.73
C LEU A 474 -22.51 -16.65 -12.21
N MET A 475 -22.65 -17.65 -13.09
CA MET A 475 -23.95 -18.11 -13.58
C MET A 475 -24.79 -18.74 -12.47
N GLU A 476 -24.18 -19.58 -11.63
CA GLU A 476 -24.84 -20.18 -10.47
C GLU A 476 -25.30 -19.12 -9.46
N LYS A 477 -24.47 -18.09 -9.22
CA LYS A 477 -24.73 -17.05 -8.23
C LYS A 477 -25.79 -16.03 -8.67
N TYR A 478 -25.82 -15.65 -9.94
CA TYR A 478 -26.69 -14.56 -10.44
C TYR A 478 -27.80 -15.02 -11.39
N GLY A 479 -27.86 -16.31 -11.70
CA GLY A 479 -28.91 -16.92 -12.52
C GLY A 479 -28.84 -16.58 -14.01
N GLU A 480 -29.89 -16.95 -14.76
CA GLU A 480 -29.94 -16.80 -16.23
C GLU A 480 -29.83 -15.34 -16.72
N ALA A 481 -30.16 -14.37 -15.86
CA ALA A 481 -30.01 -12.94 -16.18
C ALA A 481 -28.53 -12.58 -16.46
N ALA A 482 -27.58 -13.16 -15.74
CA ALA A 482 -26.15 -12.97 -16.04
C ALA A 482 -25.76 -13.63 -17.37
N LEU A 483 -26.37 -14.77 -17.69
CA LEU A 483 -26.15 -15.53 -18.92
C LEU A 483 -26.59 -14.73 -20.15
N SER A 484 -27.72 -14.01 -20.07
CA SER A 484 -28.18 -13.13 -21.15
C SER A 484 -27.20 -11.99 -21.44
N LYS A 485 -26.58 -11.42 -20.40
CA LYS A 485 -25.64 -10.29 -20.51
C LYS A 485 -24.23 -10.69 -20.92
N LEU A 486 -23.86 -11.95 -20.68
CA LEU A 486 -22.58 -12.54 -21.09
C LEU A 486 -22.66 -13.25 -22.45
N LYS A 487 -23.82 -13.22 -23.12
CA LYS A 487 -23.95 -13.66 -24.51
C LYS A 487 -23.46 -12.57 -25.45
N ARG A 488 -22.67 -12.97 -26.44
CA ARG A 488 -22.34 -12.11 -27.57
C ARG A 488 -23.61 -11.89 -28.39
N GLU A 489 -24.18 -10.69 -28.35
CA GLU A 489 -25.21 -10.29 -29.30
C GLU A 489 -24.65 -10.44 -30.72
N THR A 490 -25.30 -11.26 -31.52
CA THR A 490 -24.96 -11.41 -32.92
C THR A 490 -25.39 -10.16 -33.69
N LYS A 491 -24.68 -9.84 -34.77
CA LYS A 491 -24.98 -8.67 -35.62
C LYS A 491 -26.46 -8.64 -36.09
N ARG A 492 -27.07 -9.82 -36.23
CA ARG A 492 -28.47 -10.03 -36.61
C ARG A 492 -29.46 -9.64 -35.51
N GLU A 493 -29.12 -9.86 -34.24
CA GLU A 493 -29.95 -9.47 -33.10
C GLU A 493 -29.95 -7.94 -32.91
N ARG A 494 -28.79 -7.29 -33.10
CA ARG A 494 -28.66 -5.82 -33.05
C ARG A 494 -29.45 -5.09 -34.15
N GLU A 495 -29.66 -5.71 -35.30
CA GLU A 495 -30.46 -5.14 -36.40
C GLU A 495 -31.97 -5.28 -36.15
N ILE A 496 -32.41 -6.35 -35.49
CA ILE A 496 -33.83 -6.59 -35.14
C ILE A 496 -34.30 -5.65 -34.02
N GLU A 497 -33.43 -5.34 -33.06
CA GLU A 497 -33.78 -4.43 -31.95
C GLU A 497 -33.80 -2.95 -32.36
N ARG A 498 -33.11 -2.58 -33.44
CA ARG A 498 -33.19 -1.23 -34.05
C ARG A 498 -34.43 -1.02 -34.93
N THR A 499 -35.16 -2.08 -35.25
CA THR A 499 -36.39 -2.04 -36.07
C THR A 499 -37.67 -2.23 -35.26
N ARG A 500 -37.56 -2.33 -33.93
CA ARG A 500 -38.65 -2.18 -32.97
C ARG A 500 -38.51 -0.85 -32.25
#